data_AF-A0A167YVS4-F1
#
_entry.id   AF-A0A167YVS4-F1
#
_cell.length_a   1.000
_cell.length_b   1.000
_cell.length_c   1.000
_cell.angle_alpha   90.00
_cell.angle_beta   90.00
_cell.angle_gamma   90.00
#
_symmetry.space_group_name_H-M   'P 1'
#
loop_
_entity.id
_entity.type
_entity.pdbx_description
1 polymer ?
#
loop_
_entity_poly.entity_id
_entity_poly.type
_entity_poly.pdbx_seq_one_letter_code
_entity_poly.pdbx_strand_id
1 'polypeptide(L)'
;MSLTETNPQTGTVEAAIIKWINNEPNLKQSKNTMGGYEGWAQLQVYNFFKDVMSRDANIEREEHIFTNIRKKVDLWMKLRDGTQVATELKFRTKSETRQHFQDRVLKDIKKVWGGVQPEYRPIRNYVMGITDSPGDLMQWDSRMGDWPATPQRFLETKGLNKFYVVLWAVDVNTAGDNSIVQWD
;
A
#
# COMPACT_ATOMS: atom_id res chain seq x y z
N MET A 1 20.39 0.16 16.03
CA MET A 1 20.07 -0.70 14.88
C MET A 1 19.66 0.21 13.74
N SER A 2 20.38 0.15 12.61
CA SER A 2 20.16 1.03 11.46
C SER A 2 19.00 0.49 10.62
N LEU A 3 18.00 1.34 10.39
CA LEU A 3 16.88 1.09 9.49
C LEU A 3 17.44 1.24 8.06
N THR A 4 18.02 0.20 7.49
CA THR A 4 18.49 0.27 6.11
C THR A 4 17.29 0.32 5.17
N GLU A 5 17.07 1.50 4.58
CA GLU A 5 16.17 1.72 3.45
C GLU A 5 16.65 0.85 2.29
N THR A 6 15.90 -0.19 1.95
CA THR A 6 16.19 -1.00 0.76
C THR A 6 15.44 -0.36 -0.41
N ASN A 7 16.10 -0.16 -1.54
CA ASN A 7 15.45 0.44 -2.70
C ASN A 7 14.39 -0.52 -3.25
N PRO A 8 13.22 -0.04 -3.70
CA PRO A 8 12.20 -0.90 -4.29
C PRO A 8 12.78 -1.66 -5.48
N GLN A 9 12.63 -2.99 -5.50
CA GLN A 9 13.06 -3.79 -6.63
C GLN A 9 12.19 -3.51 -7.86
N THR A 10 12.80 -3.51 -9.05
CA THR A 10 12.04 -3.27 -10.28
C THR A 10 11.01 -4.38 -10.49
N GLY A 11 9.77 -4.01 -10.84
CA GLY A 11 8.68 -4.97 -11.05
C GLY A 11 7.84 -5.27 -9.81
N THR A 12 8.14 -4.66 -8.65
CA THR A 12 7.31 -4.77 -7.46
C THR A 12 6.23 -3.68 -7.39
N VAL A 13 5.22 -3.88 -6.54
CA VAL A 13 4.10 -2.92 -6.36
C VAL A 13 4.61 -1.56 -5.87
N GLU A 14 5.62 -1.58 -5.01
CA GLU A 14 6.34 -0.44 -4.47
C GLU A 14 6.96 0.40 -5.59
N ALA A 15 7.74 -0.25 -6.46
CA ALA A 15 8.39 0.42 -7.58
C ALA A 15 7.36 1.00 -8.56
N ALA A 16 6.25 0.29 -8.79
CA ALA A 16 5.19 0.77 -9.66
C ALA A 16 4.46 1.99 -9.08
N ILE A 17 4.16 2.00 -7.78
CA ILE A 17 3.53 3.18 -7.12
C ILE A 17 4.47 4.37 -7.11
N ILE A 18 5.75 4.17 -6.81
CA ILE A 18 6.75 5.24 -6.85
C ILE A 18 6.90 5.78 -8.29
N LYS A 19 6.91 4.89 -9.29
CA LYS A 19 6.94 5.29 -10.69
C LYS A 19 5.68 6.07 -11.07
N TRP A 20 4.51 5.69 -10.58
CA TRP A 20 3.28 6.45 -10.79
C TRP A 20 3.35 7.84 -10.14
N ILE A 21 3.76 7.94 -8.87
CA ILE A 21 3.90 9.23 -8.16
C ILE A 21 4.83 10.18 -8.93
N ASN A 22 5.93 9.66 -9.48
CA ASN A 22 6.87 10.44 -10.29
C ASN A 22 6.30 10.95 -11.61
N ASN A 23 5.35 10.21 -12.19
CA ASN A 23 4.77 10.52 -13.49
C ASN A 23 3.41 11.22 -13.39
N GLU A 24 2.88 11.46 -12.17
CA GLU A 24 1.61 12.16 -11.96
C GLU A 24 1.84 13.62 -11.54
N PRO A 25 1.93 14.58 -12.49
CA PRO A 25 2.25 15.96 -12.19
C PRO A 25 1.16 16.67 -11.37
N ASN A 26 -0.07 16.16 -11.39
CA ASN A 26 -1.23 16.85 -10.82
C ASN A 26 -1.59 16.40 -9.40
N LEU A 27 -0.88 15.46 -8.78
CA LEU A 27 -1.25 14.90 -7.46
C LEU A 27 -1.61 15.97 -6.42
N LYS A 28 -0.75 16.99 -6.27
CA LYS A 28 -0.98 18.07 -5.29
C LYS A 28 -2.17 18.95 -5.67
N GLN A 29 -2.39 19.21 -6.95
CA GLN A 29 -3.56 19.96 -7.41
C GLN A 29 -4.83 19.14 -7.16
N SER A 30 -4.86 17.89 -7.61
CA SER A 30 -5.98 16.96 -7.44
C SER A 30 -6.39 16.81 -5.99
N LYS A 31 -5.42 16.65 -5.07
CA LYS A 31 -5.67 16.62 -3.62
C LYS A 31 -6.40 17.88 -3.12
N ASN A 32 -6.08 19.03 -3.69
CA ASN A 32 -6.57 20.32 -3.22
C ASN A 32 -7.92 20.73 -3.82
N THR A 33 -8.29 20.17 -4.98
CA THR A 33 -9.44 20.62 -5.78
C THR A 33 -10.47 19.53 -6.06
N MET A 34 -10.16 18.25 -5.84
CA MET A 34 -11.09 17.14 -6.12
C MET A 34 -11.72 16.61 -4.82
N GLY A 35 -13.05 16.65 -4.74
CA GLY A 35 -13.78 15.77 -3.84
C GLY A 35 -13.51 14.31 -4.21
N GLY A 36 -13.33 13.42 -3.23
CA GLY A 36 -13.04 12.01 -3.50
C GLY A 36 -11.62 11.74 -4.04
N TYR A 37 -10.66 12.62 -3.78
CA TYR A 37 -9.25 12.51 -4.18
C TYR A 37 -8.66 11.09 -4.02
N GLU A 38 -8.92 10.43 -2.90
CA GLU A 38 -8.42 9.08 -2.64
C GLU A 38 -8.94 8.07 -3.66
N GLY A 39 -10.26 8.07 -3.94
CA GLY A 39 -10.84 7.16 -4.93
C GLY A 39 -10.33 7.44 -6.34
N TRP A 40 -10.09 8.70 -6.68
CA TRP A 40 -9.42 9.08 -7.94
C TRP A 40 -7.99 8.54 -7.98
N ALA A 41 -7.21 8.74 -6.92
CA ALA A 41 -5.81 8.32 -6.85
C ALA A 41 -5.67 6.79 -6.93
N GLN A 42 -6.52 6.05 -6.21
CA GLN A 42 -6.61 4.59 -6.32
C GLN A 42 -6.93 4.14 -7.75
N LEU A 43 -7.86 4.81 -8.45
CA LEU A 43 -8.16 4.52 -9.85
C LEU A 43 -6.97 4.81 -10.78
N GLN A 44 -6.23 5.89 -10.54
CA GLN A 44 -5.03 6.20 -11.33
C GLN A 44 -3.93 5.17 -11.13
N VAL A 45 -3.67 4.75 -9.88
CA VAL A 45 -2.73 3.65 -9.60
C VAL A 45 -3.17 2.38 -10.32
N TYR A 46 -4.45 2.00 -10.22
CA TYR A 46 -4.98 0.84 -10.94
C TYR A 46 -4.73 0.93 -12.46
N ASN A 47 -5.06 2.06 -13.08
CA ASN A 47 -4.88 2.23 -14.53
C ASN A 47 -3.41 2.15 -14.92
N PHE A 48 -2.52 2.73 -14.11
CA PHE A 48 -1.08 2.62 -14.30
C PHE A 48 -0.61 1.17 -14.22
N PHE A 49 -1.08 0.41 -13.23
CA PHE A 49 -0.77 -1.00 -13.06
C PHE A 49 -1.29 -1.85 -14.23
N LYS A 50 -2.51 -1.59 -14.70
CA LYS A 50 -3.06 -2.22 -15.91
C LYS A 50 -2.19 -1.93 -17.13
N ASP A 51 -1.75 -0.70 -17.32
CA ASP A 51 -0.91 -0.34 -18.46
C ASP A 51 0.44 -1.08 -18.42
N VAL A 52 1.12 -1.07 -17.26
CA VAL A 52 2.49 -1.58 -17.15
C VAL A 52 2.59 -3.09 -16.90
N MET A 53 1.53 -3.75 -16.39
CA MET A 53 1.57 -5.16 -15.98
C MET A 53 0.44 -6.04 -16.55
N SER A 54 -0.50 -5.51 -17.34
CA SER A 54 -1.63 -6.32 -17.87
C SER A 54 -1.21 -7.55 -18.67
N ARG A 55 0.00 -7.55 -19.23
CA ARG A 55 0.53 -8.72 -19.92
C ARG A 55 0.88 -9.85 -18.94
N ASP A 56 1.37 -9.50 -17.75
CA ASP A 56 1.98 -10.44 -16.81
C ASP A 56 1.14 -10.69 -15.55
N ALA A 57 0.04 -9.97 -15.40
CA ALA A 57 -0.88 -10.08 -14.27
C ALA A 57 -2.34 -9.86 -14.67
N ASN A 58 -3.24 -10.61 -14.05
CA ASN A 58 -4.62 -10.16 -13.89
C ASN A 58 -4.68 -9.15 -12.73
N ILE A 59 -5.39 -8.05 -12.91
CA ILE A 59 -5.44 -6.93 -11.97
C ILE A 59 -6.89 -6.48 -11.84
N GLU A 60 -7.39 -6.41 -10.62
CA GLU A 60 -8.78 -6.09 -10.29
C GLU A 60 -8.82 -5.10 -9.13
N ARG A 61 -9.97 -4.41 -8.99
CA ARG A 61 -10.21 -3.40 -7.96
C ARG A 61 -11.36 -3.82 -7.07
N GLU A 62 -11.30 -3.40 -5.80
CA GLU A 62 -12.43 -3.52 -4.88
C GLU A 62 -12.89 -4.96 -4.67
N GLU A 63 -11.94 -5.89 -4.63
CA GLU A 63 -12.20 -7.33 -4.57
C GLU A 63 -12.43 -7.84 -3.15
N HIS A 64 -13.37 -8.79 -3.01
CA HIS A 64 -13.73 -9.40 -1.72
C HIS A 64 -12.78 -10.54 -1.35
N ILE A 65 -11.54 -10.21 -1.00
CA ILE A 65 -10.52 -11.23 -0.69
C ILE A 65 -10.37 -11.53 0.81
N PHE A 66 -10.96 -10.71 1.68
CA PHE A 66 -10.83 -10.85 3.13
C PHE A 66 -11.90 -11.77 3.70
N THR A 67 -11.59 -12.43 4.83
CA THR A 67 -12.55 -13.27 5.57
C THR A 67 -13.81 -12.49 5.98
N ASN A 68 -13.66 -11.19 6.24
CA ASN A 68 -14.78 -10.29 6.39
C ASN A 68 -15.31 -9.85 5.01
N ILE A 69 -16.39 -10.49 4.56
CA ILE A 69 -17.02 -10.24 3.26
C ILE A 69 -17.50 -8.80 3.02
N ARG A 70 -17.61 -7.96 4.07
CA ARG A 70 -17.95 -6.53 3.90
C ARG A 70 -16.73 -5.67 3.59
N LYS A 71 -15.54 -6.27 3.60
CA LYS A 71 -14.27 -5.60 3.32
C LYS A 71 -13.80 -5.99 1.93
N LYS A 72 -13.20 -5.00 1.26
CA LYS A 72 -12.62 -5.11 -0.06
C LYS A 72 -11.17 -4.66 0.03
N VAL A 73 -10.35 -5.23 -0.85
CA VAL A 73 -9.01 -4.73 -1.12
C VAL A 73 -9.06 -3.69 -2.22
N ASP A 74 -8.28 -2.61 -2.08
CA ASP A 74 -8.25 -1.55 -3.09
C ASP A 74 -7.76 -2.12 -4.45
N LEU A 75 -6.72 -2.98 -4.44
CA LEU A 75 -6.20 -3.70 -5.60
C LEU A 75 -5.90 -5.16 -5.29
N TRP A 76 -6.30 -6.06 -6.19
CA TRP A 76 -5.87 -7.46 -6.20
C TRP A 76 -5.19 -7.79 -7.52
N MET A 77 -4.12 -8.58 -7.45
CA MET A 77 -3.33 -9.01 -8.59
C MET A 77 -3.02 -10.49 -8.51
N LYS A 78 -3.13 -11.17 -9.65
CA LYS A 78 -2.66 -12.53 -9.84
C LYS A 78 -1.65 -12.55 -10.98
N LEU A 79 -0.39 -12.79 -10.64
CA LEU A 79 0.71 -12.89 -11.60
C LEU A 79 0.63 -14.22 -12.37
N ARG A 80 1.28 -14.28 -13.54
CA ARG A 80 1.34 -15.48 -14.39
C ARG A 80 1.92 -16.71 -13.70
N ASP A 81 2.85 -16.51 -12.77
CA ASP A 81 3.45 -17.59 -11.97
C ASP A 81 2.53 -18.11 -10.85
N GLY A 82 1.32 -17.53 -10.72
CA GLY A 82 0.33 -17.88 -9.70
C GLY A 82 0.45 -17.06 -8.42
N THR A 83 1.48 -16.21 -8.28
CA THR A 83 1.65 -15.32 -7.13
C THR A 83 0.46 -14.37 -7.01
N GLN A 84 -0.09 -14.26 -5.81
CA GLN A 84 -1.19 -13.34 -5.50
C GLN A 84 -0.68 -12.18 -4.67
N VAL A 85 -1.12 -10.97 -5.04
CA VAL A 85 -0.76 -9.74 -4.35
C VAL A 85 -2.02 -8.92 -4.11
N ALA A 86 -2.18 -8.46 -2.88
CA ALA A 86 -3.22 -7.54 -2.45
C ALA A 86 -2.58 -6.22 -2.05
N THR A 87 -3.21 -5.08 -2.34
CA THR A 87 -2.67 -3.77 -1.97
C THR A 87 -3.77 -2.86 -1.48
N GLU A 88 -3.58 -2.34 -0.28
CA GLU A 88 -4.33 -1.26 0.34
C GLU A 88 -3.59 0.05 0.16
N LEU A 89 -4.31 1.08 -0.28
CA LEU A 89 -3.78 2.39 -0.60
C LEU A 89 -4.55 3.44 0.20
N LYS A 90 -3.86 4.10 1.13
CA LYS A 90 -4.41 5.24 1.85
C LYS A 90 -3.67 6.51 1.47
N PHE A 91 -4.42 7.45 0.93
CA PHE A 91 -3.93 8.77 0.55
C PHE A 91 -4.37 9.81 1.59
N ARG A 92 -3.42 10.59 2.12
CA ARG A 92 -3.75 11.68 3.03
C ARG A 92 -4.55 12.77 2.30
N THR A 93 -5.73 13.07 2.81
CA THR A 93 -6.60 14.11 2.24
C THR A 93 -6.20 15.51 2.73
N LYS A 94 -6.67 16.57 2.05
CA LYS A 94 -6.24 17.96 2.27
C LYS A 94 -6.33 18.44 3.72
N SER A 95 -7.46 18.18 4.37
CA SER A 95 -7.79 18.71 5.70
C SER A 95 -7.68 17.66 6.80
N GLU A 96 -7.12 16.50 6.48
CA GLU A 96 -7.02 15.39 7.42
C GLU A 96 -5.88 15.62 8.41
N THR A 97 -6.17 15.43 9.70
CA THR A 97 -5.15 15.46 10.74
C THR A 97 -4.23 14.25 10.57
N ARG A 98 -2.97 14.42 10.96
CA ARG A 98 -1.99 13.32 11.02
C ARG A 98 -2.56 12.09 11.73
N GLN A 99 -3.15 12.31 12.90
CA GLN A 99 -3.70 11.26 13.75
C GLN A 99 -4.76 10.44 12.99
N HIS A 100 -5.67 11.13 12.29
CA HIS A 100 -6.74 10.49 11.53
C HIS A 100 -6.23 9.72 10.31
N PHE A 101 -5.27 10.28 9.57
CA PHE A 101 -4.62 9.57 8.47
C PHE A 101 -3.97 8.27 8.96
N GLN A 102 -3.18 8.37 10.03
CA GLN A 102 -2.54 7.22 10.66
C GLN A 102 -3.54 6.18 11.17
N ASP A 103 -4.66 6.61 11.78
CA ASP A 103 -5.73 5.72 12.22
C ASP A 103 -6.35 4.92 11.06
N ARG A 104 -6.47 5.54 9.88
CA ARG A 104 -7.02 4.87 8.69
C ARG A 104 -6.06 3.84 8.13
N VAL A 105 -4.77 4.17 7.99
CA VAL A 105 -3.74 3.20 7.59
C VAL A 105 -3.74 2.01 8.57
N LEU A 106 -3.74 2.26 9.88
CA LEU A 106 -3.80 1.19 10.89
C LEU A 106 -5.05 0.31 10.76
N LYS A 107 -6.19 0.87 10.33
CA LYS A 107 -7.39 0.07 10.05
C LYS A 107 -7.18 -0.87 8.86
N ASP A 108 -6.43 -0.47 7.84
CA ASP A 108 -6.13 -1.33 6.70
C ASP A 108 -5.10 -2.40 7.05
N ILE A 109 -4.12 -2.10 7.90
CA ILE A 109 -3.22 -3.15 8.43
C ILE A 109 -4.03 -4.16 9.27
N LYS A 110 -4.94 -3.70 10.13
CA LYS A 110 -5.89 -4.57 10.86
C LYS A 110 -6.74 -5.42 9.92
N LYS A 111 -7.21 -4.83 8.83
CA LYS A 111 -8.04 -5.51 7.83
C LYS A 111 -7.26 -6.66 7.18
N VAL A 112 -6.03 -6.38 6.71
CA VAL A 112 -5.13 -7.37 6.13
C VAL A 112 -4.81 -8.49 7.13
N TRP A 113 -4.48 -8.15 8.38
CA TRP A 113 -4.22 -9.15 9.42
C TRP A 113 -5.43 -9.95 9.88
N GLY A 114 -6.64 -9.43 9.72
CA GLY A 114 -7.87 -10.17 9.95
C GLY A 114 -8.01 -11.40 9.04
N GLY A 115 -7.11 -11.54 8.06
CA GLY A 115 -6.95 -12.73 7.24
C GLY A 115 -7.68 -12.62 5.91
N VAL A 116 -7.17 -13.36 4.94
CA VAL A 116 -7.76 -13.51 3.61
C VAL A 116 -8.54 -14.82 3.49
N GLN A 117 -9.50 -14.91 2.58
CA GLN A 117 -10.22 -16.17 2.35
C GLN A 117 -9.25 -17.25 1.82
N PRO A 118 -9.46 -18.54 2.14
CA PRO A 118 -8.53 -19.61 1.81
C PRO A 118 -8.11 -19.71 0.34
N GLU A 119 -9.03 -19.43 -0.58
CA GLU A 119 -8.82 -19.50 -2.04
C GLU A 119 -7.85 -18.44 -2.58
N TYR A 120 -7.66 -17.33 -1.84
CA TYR A 120 -6.67 -16.31 -2.18
C TYR A 120 -5.30 -16.61 -1.59
N ARG A 121 -5.13 -17.67 -0.81
CA ARG A 121 -3.84 -18.01 -0.18
C ARG A 121 -3.00 -18.92 -1.10
N PRO A 122 -1.65 -18.82 -1.07
CA PRO A 122 -0.87 -17.79 -0.37
C PRO A 122 -0.99 -16.42 -1.05
N ILE A 123 -0.92 -15.35 -0.26
CA ILE A 123 -0.99 -13.97 -0.76
C ILE A 123 -0.08 -13.03 0.01
N ARG A 124 0.55 -12.13 -0.74
CA ARG A 124 1.26 -10.98 -0.19
C ARG A 124 0.34 -9.78 -0.13
N ASN A 125 0.14 -9.25 1.06
CA ASN A 125 -0.66 -8.05 1.27
C ASN A 125 0.25 -6.86 1.54
N TYR A 126 0.01 -5.78 0.81
CA TYR A 126 0.66 -4.51 1.03
C TYR A 126 -0.32 -3.51 1.61
N VAL A 127 0.11 -2.72 2.58
CA VAL A 127 -0.61 -1.53 3.02
C VAL A 127 0.31 -0.35 2.80
N MET A 128 -0.16 0.65 2.04
CA MET A 128 0.63 1.82 1.69
C MET A 128 -0.06 3.10 2.15
N GLY A 129 0.61 3.84 3.03
CA GLY A 129 0.24 5.20 3.40
C GLY A 129 0.99 6.21 2.54
N ILE A 130 0.28 7.06 1.80
CA ILE A 130 0.84 8.06 0.88
C ILE A 130 0.46 9.46 1.38
N THR A 131 1.45 10.31 1.62
CA THR A 131 1.26 11.65 2.19
C THR A 131 2.21 12.68 1.56
N ASP A 132 1.84 13.96 1.58
CA ASP A 132 2.69 15.09 1.17
C ASP A 132 3.33 15.82 2.35
N SER A 133 3.20 15.27 3.57
CA SER A 133 3.63 15.93 4.80
C SER A 133 4.60 15.03 5.57
N PRO A 134 5.86 15.47 5.73
CA PRO A 134 6.86 14.73 6.50
C PRO A 134 6.43 14.45 7.93
N GLY A 135 5.65 15.37 8.53
CA GLY A 135 5.18 15.24 9.90
C GLY A 135 4.27 14.03 10.15
N ASP A 136 3.65 13.47 9.10
CA ASP A 136 2.83 12.26 9.21
C ASP A 136 3.65 11.01 9.38
N LEU A 137 4.94 11.06 9.04
CA LEU A 137 5.90 9.97 9.16
C LEU A 137 6.47 9.89 10.58
N MET A 138 6.24 10.90 11.41
CA MET A 138 6.66 10.91 12.80
C MET A 138 5.71 10.06 13.65
N GLN A 139 6.27 9.33 14.63
CA GLN A 139 5.54 8.58 15.66
C GLN A 139 4.80 7.31 15.20
N TRP A 140 5.08 6.76 14.01
CA TRP A 140 4.53 5.45 13.62
C TRP A 140 4.95 4.34 14.58
N ASP A 141 6.23 4.25 14.92
CA ASP A 141 6.77 3.14 15.71
C ASP A 141 6.10 3.03 17.09
N SER A 142 5.88 4.16 17.77
CA SER A 142 5.18 4.20 19.07
C SER A 142 3.71 3.81 18.99
N ARG A 143 3.08 3.90 17.81
CA ARG A 143 1.67 3.60 17.61
C ARG A 143 1.42 2.16 17.14
N MET A 144 2.43 1.56 16.54
CA MET A 144 2.37 0.17 16.09
C MET A 144 2.41 -0.79 17.28
N GLY A 145 3.03 -0.45 18.41
CA GLY A 145 3.19 -1.41 19.53
C GLY A 145 3.97 -2.65 19.07
N ASP A 146 3.59 -3.85 19.52
CA ASP A 146 4.26 -5.12 19.20
C ASP A 146 3.80 -5.74 17.86
N TRP A 147 3.29 -4.91 16.95
CA TRP A 147 2.81 -5.33 15.64
C TRP A 147 3.98 -5.91 14.85
N PRO A 148 3.97 -7.21 14.47
CA PRO A 148 5.20 -7.84 14.01
C PRO A 148 5.61 -7.45 12.58
N ALA A 149 4.79 -6.66 11.86
CA ALA A 149 5.14 -6.04 10.59
C ALA A 149 5.86 -4.70 10.83
N THR A 150 7.14 -4.64 10.50
CA THR A 150 7.90 -3.37 10.53
C THR A 150 7.51 -2.55 9.30
N PRO A 151 7.18 -1.25 9.44
CA PRO A 151 7.04 -0.37 8.30
C PRO A 151 8.37 -0.33 7.54
N GLN A 152 8.40 -0.78 6.28
CA GLN A 152 9.50 -0.44 5.39
C GLN A 152 9.27 1.03 4.99
N ARG A 153 10.08 1.91 5.58
CA ARG A 153 10.04 3.33 5.25
C ARG A 153 10.91 3.56 4.03
N PHE A 154 10.31 4.09 2.97
CA PHE A 154 11.05 4.65 1.84
C PHE A 154 11.08 6.16 2.05
N LEU A 155 12.03 6.69 2.83
CA LEU A 155 12.01 8.13 3.16
C LEU A 155 12.71 9.00 2.14
N GLU A 156 13.65 8.50 1.35
CA GLU A 156 14.32 9.33 0.36
C GLU A 156 14.74 8.56 -0.89
N THR A 157 13.96 8.68 -1.97
CA THR A 157 14.64 8.91 -3.27
C THR A 157 14.73 10.41 -3.41
N LYS A 158 15.94 10.93 -3.18
CA LYS A 158 16.32 12.35 -3.14
C LYS A 158 15.85 13.14 -4.39
N GLY A 159 14.56 13.49 -4.45
CA GLY A 159 13.95 14.12 -5.63
C GLY A 159 12.46 13.84 -5.88
N LEU A 160 11.76 13.01 -5.10
CA LEU A 160 10.28 12.99 -5.12
C LEU A 160 9.77 14.30 -4.51
N ASN A 161 9.70 15.39 -5.27
CA ASN A 161 9.65 16.75 -4.71
C ASN A 161 8.47 17.09 -3.76
N LYS A 162 7.50 16.18 -3.51
CA LYS A 162 6.27 16.50 -2.75
C LYS A 162 5.61 15.36 -1.95
N PHE A 163 5.95 14.08 -2.12
CA PHE A 163 5.19 12.96 -1.51
C PHE A 163 6.09 11.88 -0.89
N TYR A 164 5.56 11.23 0.14
CA TYR A 164 6.19 10.22 1.00
C TYR A 164 5.32 8.97 1.06
N VAL A 165 5.95 7.80 1.14
CA VAL A 165 5.27 6.50 1.19
C VAL A 165 5.77 5.72 2.41
N VAL A 166 4.83 5.17 3.18
CA VAL A 166 5.11 4.17 4.20
C VAL A 166 4.46 2.87 3.77
N LEU A 167 5.23 1.78 3.81
CA LEU A 167 4.79 0.47 3.37
C LEU A 167 4.79 -0.54 4.51
N TRP A 168 3.79 -1.41 4.53
CA TRP A 168 3.78 -2.65 5.28
C TRP A 168 3.51 -3.81 4.34
N ALA A 169 4.30 -4.87 4.45
CA ALA A 169 4.10 -6.12 3.72
C ALA A 169 3.74 -7.24 4.71
N VAL A 170 2.72 -8.02 4.38
CA VAL A 170 2.22 -9.14 5.19
C VAL A 170 1.98 -10.33 4.28
N ASP A 171 2.72 -11.41 4.49
CA ASP A 171 2.48 -12.67 3.79
C ASP A 171 1.51 -13.55 4.59
N VAL A 172 0.46 -14.01 3.93
CA VAL A 172 -0.56 -14.89 4.52
C VAL A 172 -0.51 -16.24 3.82
N ASN A 173 -0.11 -17.28 4.57
CA ASN A 173 0.12 -18.62 4.06
C ASN A 173 -1.01 -19.60 4.40
N THR A 174 -0.85 -20.87 4.00
CA THR A 174 -1.86 -21.95 4.05
C THR A 174 -2.47 -22.16 5.44
N ALA A 175 -1.73 -21.94 6.52
CA ALA A 175 -2.22 -22.12 7.89
C ALA A 175 -3.03 -20.92 8.45
N GLY A 176 -3.15 -19.81 7.70
CA GLY A 176 -3.56 -18.53 8.30
C GLY A 176 -2.46 -17.93 9.20
N ASP A 177 -1.27 -18.54 9.21
CA ASP A 177 -0.09 -17.97 9.81
C ASP A 177 0.32 -16.75 8.99
N ASN A 178 0.12 -15.59 9.60
CA ASN A 178 0.62 -14.30 9.13
C ASN A 178 2.13 -14.26 9.40
N SER A 179 2.92 -14.95 8.58
CA SER A 179 4.38 -14.94 8.68
C SER A 179 4.94 -13.66 8.07
N ILE A 180 5.85 -12.99 8.79
CA ILE A 180 6.53 -11.80 8.28
C ILE A 180 7.72 -12.24 7.44
N VAL A 181 7.72 -11.84 6.18
CA VAL A 181 8.93 -11.88 5.35
C VAL A 181 9.51 -10.48 5.36
N GLN A 182 10.71 -10.36 5.93
CA GLN A 182 11.53 -9.16 5.82
C GLN A 182 12.20 -9.19 4.43
N TRP A 183 12.01 -8.14 3.64
CA TRP A 183 12.62 -8.01 2.32
C TRP A 183 13.94 -7.25 2.46
N ASP A 184 15.01 -7.82 1.88
CA ASP A 184 16.34 -7.22 1.78
C ASP A 184 16.41 -6.01 0.83
#